data_AF-A0A820H8H7-F1
#
_entry.id   AF-A0A820H8H7-F1
#
_cell.length_a   1.000
_cell.length_b   1.000
_cell.length_c   1.000
_cell.angle_alpha   90.00
_cell.angle_beta   90.00
_cell.angle_gamma   90.00
#
_symmetry.space_group_name_H-M   'P 1'
#
loop_
_entity.id
_entity.type
_entity.pdbx_description
1 polymer ?
#
loop_
_entity_poly.entity_id
_entity_poly.type
_entity_poly.pdbx_seq_one_letter_code
_entity_poly.pdbx_strand_id
1 'polypeptide(L)'
;MYESTFRVMTYALNFRLQFCCLRLMSTLDKAKEISQDPKLVDLAWKIAKRSVNLSSILIAAAGLITKWLLIQPIHNELVYKYRTNQSLYFVPYAFLSSEHYLYLSFLDGYDGMPMLVDFLSHVDRKFAAFVFAVCADELLNIMQSTVYGSAKEVLTLSFATIYDWLDYSISIITQGMCEPDFYPTDDHRFPTRVISVYTSVLLLLYQVVIQLCAKVFPQLTAIEDSFQLLADLFSSMFFPQPENNDGESVSPSTSNFPVPHLIGPYTVAVFLTLTLIVIQSLILLANVRRNSIQSYRGDDTEIPRRHRSEYVSYAVRNFHFAAHFIGYFIWGFILIAVFSLIICIALDGFITYESVPLVDKTLKLTMPSLLFIFFKKKTIDLPTNEKYQIKPNSQSRYTRKWKLAVFLIRNPILFFFRKAYLNQLNMNEIRYINDDDQDSSKRRLSVYTRRMPIALSSIVSDDYMKSFEMYRF
;
A
#
# COMPACT_ATOMS: atom_id res chain seq x y z
N MET A 1 5.37 18.41 -15.17
CA MET A 1 4.49 18.90 -14.08
C MET A 1 3.02 18.93 -14.48
N TYR A 2 2.60 19.49 -15.63
CA TYR A 2 1.19 19.50 -16.05
C TYR A 2 0.60 18.11 -16.36
N GLU A 3 1.42 17.18 -16.85
CA GLU A 3 0.97 15.83 -17.22
C GLU A 3 0.62 14.95 -16.00
N SER A 4 1.39 15.09 -14.91
CA SER A 4 1.12 14.37 -13.65
C SER A 4 -0.16 14.87 -12.97
N THR A 5 -0.42 16.19 -13.00
CA THR A 5 -1.64 16.77 -12.42
C THR A 5 -2.89 16.38 -13.21
N PHE A 6 -2.79 16.34 -14.54
CA PHE A 6 -3.89 15.86 -15.40
C PHE A 6 -4.23 14.40 -15.11
N ARG A 7 -3.23 13.52 -14.98
CA ARG A 7 -3.41 12.11 -14.60
C ARG A 7 -4.09 11.95 -13.24
N VAL A 8 -3.63 12.67 -12.22
CA VAL A 8 -4.25 12.66 -10.87
C VAL A 8 -5.73 13.07 -10.93
N MET A 9 -6.04 14.09 -11.73
CA MET A 9 -7.41 14.59 -11.86
C MET A 9 -8.32 13.58 -12.57
N THR A 10 -7.83 12.87 -13.58
CA THR A 10 -8.59 11.81 -14.27
C THR A 10 -8.87 10.61 -13.36
N TYR A 11 -7.89 10.19 -12.54
CA TYR A 11 -8.07 9.07 -11.60
C TYR A 11 -9.00 9.41 -10.43
N ALA A 12 -8.86 10.61 -9.86
CA ALA A 12 -9.77 11.08 -8.81
C ALA A 12 -11.22 11.19 -9.31
N LEU A 13 -11.41 11.57 -10.59
CA LEU A 13 -12.72 11.59 -11.23
C LEU A 13 -13.29 10.18 -11.39
N ASN A 14 -12.50 9.23 -11.89
CA ASN A 14 -12.90 7.83 -12.07
C ASN A 14 -13.30 7.16 -10.74
N PHE A 15 -12.51 7.38 -9.68
CA PHE A 15 -12.80 6.82 -8.36
C PHE A 15 -14.07 7.41 -7.74
N ARG A 16 -14.27 8.73 -7.85
CA ARG A 16 -15.51 9.38 -7.40
C ARG A 16 -16.74 8.90 -8.16
N LEU A 17 -16.61 8.68 -9.47
CA LEU A 17 -17.71 8.18 -10.31
C LEU A 17 -18.12 6.76 -9.91
N GLN A 18 -17.17 5.85 -9.71
CA GLN A 18 -17.47 4.48 -9.26
C GLN A 18 -18.13 4.46 -7.88
N PHE A 19 -17.64 5.27 -6.93
CA PHE A 19 -18.20 5.35 -5.60
C PHE A 19 -19.62 5.97 -5.60
N CYS A 20 -19.86 6.98 -6.45
CA CYS A 20 -21.20 7.53 -6.66
C CYS A 20 -22.16 6.49 -7.25
N CYS A 21 -21.73 5.69 -8.23
CA CYS A 21 -22.57 4.65 -8.82
C CYS A 21 -22.96 3.57 -7.80
N LEU A 22 -22.01 3.08 -6.97
CA LEU A 22 -22.30 2.11 -5.91
C LEU A 22 -23.26 2.68 -4.86
N ARG A 23 -23.08 3.93 -4.47
CA ARG A 23 -23.97 4.60 -3.52
C ARG A 23 -25.38 4.80 -4.09
N LEU A 24 -25.49 5.15 -5.37
CA LEU A 24 -26.77 5.29 -6.07
C LEU A 24 -27.53 3.96 -6.12
N MET A 25 -26.83 2.86 -6.44
CA MET A 25 -27.41 1.51 -6.45
C MET A 25 -27.95 1.12 -5.07
N SER A 26 -27.15 1.32 -4.01
CA SER A 26 -27.57 1.05 -2.63
C SER A 26 -28.80 1.88 -2.20
N THR A 27 -28.87 3.16 -2.61
CA THR A 27 -30.06 3.98 -2.31
C THR A 27 -31.30 3.55 -3.07
N LEU A 28 -31.14 3.00 -4.28
CA LEU A 28 -32.26 2.50 -5.08
C LEU A 28 -32.81 1.18 -4.53
N ASP A 29 -31.96 0.31 -3.99
CA ASP A 29 -32.41 -0.91 -3.31
C ASP A 29 -33.26 -0.56 -2.08
N LYS A 30 -32.84 0.43 -1.27
CA LYS A 30 -33.65 0.92 -0.14
C LYS A 30 -34.95 1.59 -0.59
N ALA A 31 -34.95 2.31 -1.70
CA ALA A 31 -36.16 2.93 -2.25
C ALA A 31 -37.17 1.88 -2.73
N LYS A 32 -36.72 0.69 -3.14
CA LYS A 32 -37.57 -0.42 -3.56
C LYS A 32 -38.37 -1.03 -2.43
N GLU A 33 -37.83 -1.06 -1.22
CA GLU A 33 -38.54 -1.57 -0.04
C GLU A 33 -39.63 -0.61 0.46
N ILE A 34 -39.47 0.70 0.22
CA ILE A 34 -40.35 1.73 0.78
C ILE A 34 -41.49 2.11 -0.19
N SER A 35 -41.32 1.88 -1.48
CA SER A 35 -42.28 2.37 -2.49
C SER A 35 -43.52 1.49 -2.60
N GLN A 36 -44.70 2.14 -2.54
CA GLN A 36 -46.00 1.49 -2.74
C GLN A 36 -46.30 1.15 -4.22
N ASP A 37 -45.49 1.64 -5.17
CA ASP A 37 -45.78 1.51 -6.60
C ASP A 37 -44.66 0.74 -7.35
N PRO A 38 -44.74 -0.60 -7.41
CA PRO A 38 -43.62 -1.46 -7.81
C PRO A 38 -43.18 -1.27 -9.27
N LYS A 39 -44.08 -0.76 -10.14
CA LYS A 39 -43.78 -0.51 -11.56
C LYS A 39 -42.85 0.70 -11.75
N LEU A 40 -43.00 1.73 -10.92
CA LEU A 40 -42.18 2.94 -11.02
C LEU A 40 -40.74 2.66 -10.56
N VAL A 41 -40.59 1.83 -9.52
CA VAL A 41 -39.29 1.39 -9.02
C VAL A 41 -38.57 0.49 -10.02
N ASP A 42 -39.25 -0.46 -10.64
CA ASP A 42 -38.63 -1.34 -11.64
C ASP A 42 -38.13 -0.55 -12.87
N LEU A 43 -38.88 0.48 -13.28
CA LEU A 43 -38.44 1.40 -14.33
C LEU A 43 -37.21 2.22 -13.91
N ALA A 44 -37.22 2.80 -12.70
CA ALA A 44 -36.09 3.56 -12.16
C ALA A 44 -34.83 2.69 -12.01
N TRP A 45 -35.00 1.45 -11.56
CA TRP A 45 -33.92 0.46 -11.46
C TRP A 45 -33.33 0.10 -12.83
N LYS A 46 -34.19 -0.16 -13.84
CA LYS A 46 -33.73 -0.44 -15.21
C LYS A 46 -32.97 0.74 -15.83
N ILE A 47 -33.42 1.97 -15.57
CA ILE A 47 -32.73 3.19 -16.04
C ILE A 47 -31.39 3.36 -15.33
N ALA A 48 -31.34 3.19 -14.00
CA ALA A 48 -30.10 3.28 -13.22
C ALA A 48 -29.09 2.19 -13.60
N LYS A 49 -29.54 0.96 -13.79
CA LYS A 49 -28.68 -0.14 -14.26
C LYS A 49 -28.11 0.15 -15.65
N ARG A 50 -28.91 0.70 -16.57
CA ARG A 50 -28.44 1.11 -17.90
C ARG A 50 -27.45 2.27 -17.82
N SER A 51 -27.65 3.25 -16.93
CA SER A 51 -26.73 4.38 -16.77
C SER A 51 -25.40 3.96 -16.14
N VAL A 52 -25.41 3.04 -15.18
CA VAL A 52 -24.19 2.44 -14.60
C VAL A 52 -23.43 1.60 -15.63
N ASN A 53 -24.14 0.82 -16.44
CA ASN A 53 -23.49 0.08 -17.53
C ASN A 53 -22.87 1.03 -18.55
N LEU A 54 -23.57 2.10 -18.92
CA LEU A 54 -23.08 3.08 -19.89
C LEU A 54 -21.90 3.89 -19.35
N SER A 55 -21.91 4.26 -18.06
CA SER A 55 -20.77 4.90 -17.41
C SER A 55 -19.57 3.97 -17.31
N SER A 56 -19.78 2.67 -17.03
CA SER A 56 -18.70 1.68 -17.02
C SER A 56 -18.05 1.51 -18.40
N ILE A 57 -18.85 1.51 -19.48
CA ILE A 57 -18.35 1.43 -20.87
C ILE A 57 -17.56 2.70 -21.22
N LEU A 58 -18.05 3.88 -20.85
CA LEU A 58 -17.34 5.14 -21.09
C LEU A 58 -16.01 5.22 -20.32
N ILE A 59 -15.99 4.76 -19.07
CA ILE A 59 -14.77 4.68 -18.26
C ILE A 59 -13.78 3.67 -18.86
N ALA A 60 -14.27 2.51 -19.31
CA ALA A 60 -13.44 1.51 -19.99
C ALA A 60 -12.87 2.03 -21.31
N ALA A 61 -13.69 2.72 -22.12
CA ALA A 61 -13.26 3.34 -23.38
C ALA A 61 -12.25 4.46 -23.14
N ALA A 62 -12.47 5.32 -22.14
CA ALA A 62 -11.51 6.35 -21.74
C ALA A 62 -10.18 5.72 -21.29
N GLY A 63 -10.22 4.66 -20.47
CA GLY A 63 -9.03 3.90 -20.08
C GLY A 63 -8.29 3.29 -21.26
N LEU A 64 -9.00 2.73 -22.26
CA LEU A 64 -8.39 2.21 -23.48
C LEU A 64 -7.75 3.30 -24.35
N ILE A 65 -8.36 4.49 -24.43
CA ILE A 65 -7.80 5.63 -25.15
C ILE A 65 -6.52 6.13 -24.44
N THR A 66 -6.56 6.28 -23.11
CA THR A 66 -5.38 6.65 -22.33
C THR A 66 -4.26 5.61 -22.46
N LYS A 67 -4.61 4.32 -22.44
CA LYS A 67 -3.71 3.19 -22.71
C LYS A 67 -3.06 3.29 -24.10
N TRP A 68 -3.85 3.53 -25.13
CA TRP A 68 -3.33 3.67 -26.50
C TRP A 68 -2.35 4.84 -26.58
N LEU A 69 -2.70 6.00 -26.01
CA LEU A 69 -1.83 7.18 -26.01
C LEU A 69 -0.50 6.95 -25.27
N LEU A 70 -0.49 6.13 -24.21
CA LEU A 70 0.73 5.77 -23.48
C LEU A 70 1.61 4.75 -24.23
N ILE A 71 0.99 3.75 -24.87
CA ILE A 71 1.71 2.68 -25.58
C ILE A 71 2.17 3.12 -26.96
N GLN A 72 1.38 3.96 -27.63
CA GLN A 72 1.64 4.43 -28.99
C GLN A 72 3.07 4.95 -29.23
N PRO A 73 3.68 5.80 -28.36
CA PRO A 73 5.05 6.26 -28.58
C PRO A 73 6.08 5.12 -28.48
N ILE A 74 5.93 4.21 -27.49
CA ILE A 74 6.84 3.06 -27.31
C ILE A 74 6.71 2.09 -28.48
N HIS A 75 5.48 1.79 -28.87
CA HIS A 75 5.19 0.95 -30.03
C HIS A 75 5.76 1.55 -31.31
N ASN A 76 5.56 2.84 -31.54
CA ASN A 76 6.09 3.53 -32.72
C ASN A 76 7.62 3.53 -32.74
N GLU A 77 8.27 3.70 -31.59
CA GLU A 77 9.73 3.61 -31.48
C GLU A 77 10.23 2.20 -31.80
N LEU A 78 9.59 1.16 -31.26
CA LEU A 78 9.93 -0.24 -31.53
C LEU A 78 9.73 -0.60 -33.01
N VAL A 79 8.59 -0.22 -33.59
CA VAL A 79 8.29 -0.45 -35.02
C VAL A 79 9.26 0.32 -35.91
N TYR A 80 9.65 1.54 -35.53
CA TYR A 80 10.63 2.34 -36.27
C TYR A 80 12.01 1.68 -36.24
N LYS A 81 12.49 1.25 -35.07
CA LYS A 81 13.78 0.53 -34.93
C LYS A 81 13.77 -0.79 -35.71
N TYR A 82 12.66 -1.52 -35.66
CA TYR A 82 12.48 -2.75 -36.43
C TYR A 82 12.52 -2.50 -37.95
N ARG A 83 11.79 -1.48 -38.45
CA ARG A 83 11.78 -1.14 -39.89
C ARG A 83 13.13 -0.65 -40.40
N THR A 84 13.96 -0.06 -39.54
CA THR A 84 15.27 0.47 -39.91
C THR A 84 16.40 -0.54 -39.68
N ASN A 85 16.09 -1.79 -39.32
CA ASN A 85 17.07 -2.83 -38.93
C ASN A 85 18.05 -2.33 -37.84
N GLN A 86 17.62 -1.39 -37.00
CA GLN A 86 18.40 -1.01 -35.82
C GLN A 86 18.25 -2.11 -34.77
N SER A 87 19.34 -2.47 -34.09
CA SER A 87 19.28 -3.48 -33.06
C SER A 87 18.33 -3.03 -31.94
N LEU A 88 17.36 -3.88 -31.62
CA LEU A 88 16.51 -3.71 -30.43
C LEU A 88 17.34 -3.79 -29.14
N TYR A 89 18.52 -4.38 -29.22
CA TYR A 89 19.53 -4.40 -28.17
C TYR A 89 20.34 -3.12 -28.20
N PHE A 90 20.48 -2.49 -27.05
CA PHE A 90 21.35 -1.35 -26.87
C PHE A 90 22.80 -1.80 -27.08
N VAL A 91 23.41 -1.40 -28.20
CA VAL A 91 24.85 -1.44 -28.36
C VAL A 91 25.38 -0.17 -27.69
N PRO A 92 26.11 -0.26 -26.57
CA PRO A 92 26.65 0.93 -25.92
C PRO A 92 27.68 1.58 -26.85
N TYR A 93 27.28 2.66 -27.53
CA TYR A 93 28.12 3.42 -28.47
C TYR A 93 29.33 4.12 -27.81
N ALA A 94 29.50 4.02 -26.48
CA ALA A 94 30.57 4.72 -25.76
C ALA A 94 31.82 3.87 -25.44
N PHE A 95 31.88 2.58 -25.82
CA PHE A 95 33.03 1.71 -25.51
C PHE A 95 33.68 1.04 -26.74
N LEU A 96 33.54 1.66 -27.91
CA LEU A 96 34.08 1.18 -29.19
C LEU A 96 35.62 1.33 -29.36
N SER A 97 36.40 1.48 -28.29
CA SER A 97 37.88 1.41 -28.37
C SER A 97 38.47 0.12 -27.80
N SER A 98 37.66 -0.84 -27.33
CA SER A 98 38.12 -2.17 -26.91
C SER A 98 37.20 -3.29 -27.41
N GLU A 99 36.98 -3.33 -28.73
CA GLU A 99 35.95 -4.15 -29.39
C GLU A 99 36.10 -5.68 -29.25
N HIS A 100 37.19 -6.23 -28.72
CA HIS A 100 37.35 -7.70 -28.66
C HIS A 100 37.00 -8.36 -27.32
N TYR A 101 37.04 -7.65 -26.19
CA TYR A 101 36.86 -8.31 -24.88
C TYR A 101 35.42 -8.27 -24.36
N LEU A 102 34.61 -7.29 -24.77
CA LEU A 102 33.23 -7.17 -24.29
C LEU A 102 32.24 -8.05 -25.06
N TYR A 103 32.50 -8.30 -26.36
CA TYR A 103 31.67 -9.20 -27.17
C TYR A 103 31.74 -10.66 -26.65
N LEU A 104 32.90 -11.06 -26.14
CA LEU A 104 33.11 -12.37 -25.50
C LEU A 104 32.39 -12.52 -24.14
N SER A 105 32.03 -11.41 -23.47
CA SER A 105 31.28 -11.47 -22.20
C SER A 105 29.75 -11.56 -22.40
N PHE A 106 29.25 -11.18 -23.58
CA PHE A 106 27.84 -11.28 -23.96
C PHE A 106 27.46 -12.62 -24.60
N LEU A 107 28.45 -13.32 -25.17
CA LEU A 107 28.32 -14.70 -25.60
C LEU A 107 28.49 -15.57 -24.37
N ASP A 108 27.41 -16.22 -23.93
CA ASP A 108 27.46 -17.12 -22.78
C ASP A 108 28.55 -18.18 -23.02
N GLY A 109 29.50 -18.30 -22.10
CA GLY A 109 30.73 -19.08 -22.28
C GLY A 109 30.50 -20.59 -22.47
N TYR A 110 29.24 -21.04 -22.44
CA TYR A 110 28.85 -22.42 -22.64
C TYR A 110 28.34 -22.75 -24.05
N ASP A 111 27.78 -21.80 -24.82
CA ASP A 111 27.23 -22.10 -26.16
C ASP A 111 27.12 -20.89 -27.12
N GLY A 112 27.58 -19.70 -26.72
CA GLY A 112 27.47 -18.49 -27.55
C GLY A 112 26.04 -18.01 -27.77
N MET A 113 25.08 -18.46 -26.95
CA MET A 113 23.74 -17.86 -26.95
C MET A 113 23.81 -16.41 -26.43
N PRO A 114 23.04 -15.49 -27.02
CA PRO A 114 22.99 -14.12 -26.55
C PRO A 114 22.41 -14.07 -25.13
N MET A 115 23.13 -13.41 -24.22
CA MET A 115 22.62 -13.16 -22.87
C MET A 115 21.33 -12.35 -22.94
N LEU A 116 20.30 -12.81 -22.23
CA LEU A 116 19.05 -12.05 -22.08
C LEU A 116 19.33 -10.70 -21.39
N VAL A 117 18.37 -9.77 -21.52
CA VAL A 117 18.38 -8.39 -20.97
C VAL A 117 19.22 -8.28 -19.69
N ASP A 118 20.20 -7.38 -19.69
CA ASP A 118 21.08 -7.19 -18.54
C ASP A 118 20.30 -6.67 -17.32
N PHE A 119 20.02 -7.58 -16.38
CA PHE A 119 19.32 -7.30 -15.12
C PHE A 119 20.13 -6.47 -14.12
N LEU A 120 21.43 -6.33 -14.35
CA LEU A 120 22.32 -5.48 -13.54
C LEU A 120 22.36 -4.05 -14.09
N SER A 121 22.15 -3.88 -15.40
CA SER A 121 22.03 -2.55 -16.00
C SER A 121 20.80 -1.79 -15.50
N HIS A 122 20.92 -0.47 -15.43
CA HIS A 122 19.81 0.43 -15.15
C HIS A 122 18.96 0.77 -16.40
N VAL A 123 19.21 0.11 -17.53
CA VAL A 123 18.70 0.44 -18.88
C VAL A 123 17.46 -0.41 -19.19
N ASP A 124 16.45 0.19 -19.84
CA ASP A 124 15.23 -0.45 -20.39
C ASP A 124 14.43 -1.41 -19.49
N ARG A 125 14.24 -0.98 -18.24
CA ARG A 125 13.51 -1.71 -17.18
C ARG A 125 12.07 -2.07 -17.56
N LYS A 126 11.46 -1.30 -18.44
CA LYS A 126 10.09 -1.50 -18.91
C LYS A 126 9.94 -2.83 -19.65
N PHE A 127 10.90 -3.17 -20.50
CA PHE A 127 10.84 -4.41 -21.27
C PHE A 127 11.02 -5.64 -20.37
N ALA A 128 12.03 -5.61 -19.47
CA ALA A 128 12.21 -6.68 -18.49
C ALA A 128 10.99 -6.87 -17.59
N ALA A 129 10.42 -5.78 -17.05
CA ALA A 129 9.22 -5.84 -16.23
C ALA A 129 8.02 -6.42 -17.00
N PHE A 130 7.87 -6.05 -18.28
CA PHE A 130 6.82 -6.60 -19.15
C PHE A 130 7.00 -8.11 -19.37
N VAL A 131 8.21 -8.57 -19.73
CA VAL A 131 8.48 -10.00 -19.92
C VAL A 131 8.19 -10.80 -18.65
N PHE A 132 8.63 -10.31 -17.49
CA PHE A 132 8.34 -10.96 -16.21
C PHE A 132 6.84 -10.99 -15.88
N ALA A 133 6.11 -9.92 -16.18
CA ALA A 133 4.66 -9.86 -16.02
C ALA A 133 3.96 -10.91 -16.89
N VAL A 134 4.38 -11.07 -18.16
CA VAL A 134 3.85 -12.09 -19.07
C VAL A 134 4.18 -13.51 -18.57
N CYS A 135 5.40 -13.77 -18.11
CA CYS A 135 5.76 -15.09 -17.57
C CYS A 135 4.99 -15.43 -16.29
N ALA A 136 4.75 -14.45 -15.41
CA ALA A 136 3.96 -14.65 -14.21
C ALA A 136 2.48 -14.96 -14.53
N ASP A 137 1.92 -14.30 -15.53
CA ASP A 137 0.57 -14.58 -16.03
C ASP A 137 0.47 -16.00 -16.62
N GLU A 138 1.43 -16.38 -17.48
CA GLU A 138 1.45 -17.72 -18.08
C GLU A 138 1.55 -18.82 -17.02
N LEU A 139 2.38 -18.61 -15.99
CA LEU A 139 2.48 -19.53 -14.85
C LEU A 139 1.12 -19.66 -14.14
N LEU A 140 0.42 -18.56 -13.95
CA LEU A 140 -0.88 -18.55 -13.31
C LEU A 140 -1.94 -19.25 -14.19
N ASN A 141 -1.91 -19.03 -15.50
CA ASN A 141 -2.76 -19.75 -16.46
C ASN A 141 -2.48 -21.26 -16.46
N ILE A 142 -1.20 -21.67 -16.35
CA ILE A 142 -0.82 -23.09 -16.20
C ILE A 142 -1.37 -23.65 -14.88
N MET A 143 -1.21 -22.93 -13.76
CA MET A 143 -1.78 -23.34 -12.46
C MET A 143 -3.31 -23.44 -12.51
N GLN A 144 -3.98 -22.53 -13.22
CA GLN A 144 -5.43 -22.58 -13.37
C GLN A 144 -5.86 -23.75 -14.24
N SER A 145 -5.27 -23.93 -15.41
CA SER A 145 -5.62 -25.01 -16.33
C SER A 145 -5.36 -26.40 -15.73
N THR A 146 -4.32 -26.53 -14.90
CA THR A 146 -4.04 -27.78 -14.19
C THR A 146 -5.03 -28.07 -13.07
N VAL A 147 -5.60 -27.05 -12.41
CA VAL A 147 -6.49 -27.25 -11.25
C VAL A 147 -7.98 -27.14 -11.62
N TYR A 148 -8.35 -26.29 -12.59
CA TYR A 148 -9.72 -25.95 -12.94
C TYR A 148 -9.81 -25.62 -14.43
N GLY A 149 -10.25 -26.58 -15.25
CA GLY A 149 -10.38 -26.39 -16.69
C GLY A 149 -11.10 -25.09 -17.07
N SER A 150 -10.46 -24.34 -17.98
CA SER A 150 -11.03 -23.33 -18.89
C SER A 150 -11.77 -22.12 -18.27
N ALA A 151 -11.03 -21.03 -18.03
CA ALA A 151 -11.59 -19.67 -18.06
C ALA A 151 -10.59 -18.70 -18.74
N LYS A 152 -10.77 -18.45 -20.04
CA LYS A 152 -10.06 -17.42 -20.82
C LYS A 152 -11.07 -16.33 -21.14
N GLU A 153 -10.95 -15.12 -20.56
CA GLU A 153 -11.41 -13.86 -21.20
C GLU A 153 -11.24 -12.55 -20.36
N VAL A 154 -10.76 -12.55 -19.12
CA VAL A 154 -10.66 -11.30 -18.29
C VAL A 154 -9.30 -10.55 -18.43
N LEU A 155 -8.53 -10.85 -19.48
CA LEU A 155 -7.07 -10.70 -19.47
C LEU A 155 -6.49 -9.34 -19.94
N THR A 156 -7.19 -8.56 -20.77
CA THR A 156 -6.58 -7.37 -21.42
C THR A 156 -6.85 -6.03 -20.72
N LEU A 157 -7.88 -5.96 -19.87
CA LEU A 157 -8.26 -4.77 -19.11
C LEU A 157 -7.43 -4.63 -17.81
N SER A 158 -7.00 -5.76 -17.26
CA SER A 158 -6.20 -5.90 -16.05
C SER A 158 -4.78 -5.35 -16.20
N PHE A 159 -4.06 -5.72 -17.26
CA PHE A 159 -2.68 -5.25 -17.51
C PHE A 159 -2.57 -3.73 -17.60
N ALA A 160 -3.58 -3.05 -18.14
CA ALA A 160 -3.56 -1.60 -18.31
C ALA A 160 -3.76 -0.85 -16.99
N THR A 161 -4.73 -1.31 -16.19
CA THR A 161 -4.96 -0.73 -14.86
C THR A 161 -3.74 -0.96 -13.97
N ILE A 162 -3.12 -2.13 -14.02
CA ILE A 162 -1.94 -2.43 -13.21
C ILE A 162 -0.73 -1.57 -13.61
N TYR A 163 -0.50 -1.37 -14.91
CA TYR A 163 0.59 -0.50 -15.39
C TYR A 163 0.43 0.94 -14.89
N ASP A 164 -0.78 1.49 -14.97
CA ASP A 164 -1.09 2.84 -14.52
C ASP A 164 -0.98 3.00 -12.99
N TRP A 165 -1.44 2.00 -12.22
CA TRP A 165 -1.29 2.01 -10.76
C TRP A 165 0.17 1.87 -10.30
N LEU A 166 0.99 1.11 -11.03
CA LEU A 166 2.42 0.96 -10.78
C LEU A 166 3.19 2.23 -11.08
N ASP A 167 2.98 2.84 -12.25
CA ASP A 167 3.64 4.10 -12.64
C ASP A 167 3.30 5.21 -11.64
N TYR A 168 2.02 5.29 -11.24
CA TYR A 168 1.55 6.23 -10.22
C TYR A 168 2.19 5.99 -8.85
N SER A 169 2.20 4.75 -8.37
CA SER A 169 2.78 4.42 -7.06
C SER A 169 4.29 4.66 -7.04
N ILE A 170 5.00 4.29 -8.10
CA ILE A 170 6.43 4.55 -8.25
C ILE A 170 6.70 6.06 -8.27
N SER A 171 5.91 6.85 -9.01
CA SER A 171 6.04 8.31 -9.04
C SER A 171 5.78 8.97 -7.68
N ILE A 172 4.80 8.48 -6.91
CA ILE A 172 4.53 8.99 -5.56
C ILE A 172 5.65 8.63 -4.58
N ILE A 173 6.20 7.43 -4.65
CA ILE A 173 7.29 7.02 -3.75
C ILE A 173 8.57 7.80 -4.08
N THR A 174 8.87 7.99 -5.37
CA THR A 174 10.06 8.74 -5.78
C THR A 174 9.95 10.22 -5.46
N GLN A 175 8.76 10.82 -5.61
CA GLN A 175 8.56 12.27 -5.45
C GLN A 175 8.03 12.69 -4.07
N GLY A 176 7.26 11.83 -3.37
CA GLY A 176 6.46 12.20 -2.20
C GLY A 176 6.99 11.77 -0.83
N MET A 177 7.89 10.77 -0.77
CA MET A 177 8.40 10.26 0.52
C MET A 177 9.75 10.85 0.95
N CYS A 178 10.27 11.84 0.22
CA CYS A 178 11.46 12.56 0.63
C CYS A 178 11.12 14.03 0.83
N GLU A 179 11.16 14.48 2.09
CA GLU A 179 11.49 15.88 2.36
C GLU A 179 12.87 16.15 1.75
N PRO A 180 13.03 17.23 0.96
CA PRO A 180 14.20 17.49 0.12
C PRO A 180 15.47 17.89 0.90
N ASP A 181 15.42 17.92 2.22
CA ASP A 181 16.36 18.72 3.00
C ASP A 181 17.78 18.13 3.13
N PHE A 182 18.04 16.90 2.67
CA PHE A 182 19.38 16.30 2.82
C PHE A 182 20.06 15.78 1.55
N TYR A 183 19.35 15.61 0.43
CA TYR A 183 19.95 15.17 -0.83
C TYR A 183 19.16 15.72 -2.02
N PRO A 184 19.83 16.11 -3.12
CA PRO A 184 19.15 16.22 -4.40
C PRO A 184 18.54 14.85 -4.73
N THR A 185 17.22 14.79 -4.72
CA THR A 185 16.40 13.56 -4.82
C THR A 185 16.48 12.87 -6.18
N ASP A 186 17.20 13.44 -7.13
CA ASP A 186 16.87 13.27 -8.54
C ASP A 186 17.59 12.10 -9.23
N ASP A 187 18.63 11.51 -8.61
CA ASP A 187 19.48 10.53 -9.31
C ASP A 187 19.42 9.08 -8.80
N HIS A 188 18.70 8.78 -7.70
CA HIS A 188 18.62 7.38 -7.26
C HIS A 188 17.72 6.55 -8.17
N ARG A 189 18.31 5.56 -8.83
CA ARG A 189 17.60 4.62 -9.71
C ARG A 189 17.59 3.22 -9.11
N PHE A 190 16.39 2.67 -8.87
CA PHE A 190 16.28 1.27 -8.46
C PHE A 190 16.85 0.32 -9.54
N PRO A 191 17.47 -0.80 -9.13
CA PRO A 191 17.86 -1.86 -10.04
C PRO A 191 16.66 -2.39 -10.84
N THR A 192 16.87 -2.68 -12.12
CA THR A 192 15.83 -3.22 -13.03
C THR A 192 15.13 -4.43 -12.44
N ARG A 193 15.91 -5.34 -11.83
CA ARG A 193 15.39 -6.52 -11.13
C ARG A 193 14.35 -6.18 -10.05
N VAL A 194 14.65 -5.22 -9.18
CA VAL A 194 13.74 -4.84 -8.08
C VAL A 194 12.42 -4.34 -8.68
N ILE A 195 12.47 -3.41 -9.63
CA ILE A 195 11.25 -2.88 -10.26
C ILE A 195 10.47 -4.00 -10.95
N SER A 196 11.13 -4.85 -11.73
CA SER A 196 10.47 -5.96 -12.43
C SER A 196 9.74 -6.90 -11.47
N VAL A 197 10.37 -7.26 -10.35
CA VAL A 197 9.79 -8.14 -9.33
C VAL A 197 8.56 -7.49 -8.67
N TYR A 198 8.65 -6.20 -8.30
CA TYR A 198 7.51 -5.49 -7.72
C TYR A 198 6.35 -5.35 -8.71
N THR A 199 6.65 -5.10 -9.99
CA THR A 199 5.65 -5.06 -11.05
C THR A 199 4.94 -6.40 -11.20
N SER A 200 5.68 -7.51 -11.24
CA SER A 200 5.11 -8.85 -11.33
C SER A 200 4.27 -9.19 -10.10
N VAL A 201 4.72 -8.81 -8.91
CA VAL A 201 3.98 -9.04 -7.66
C VAL A 201 2.65 -8.29 -7.65
N LEU A 202 2.62 -7.01 -8.02
CA LEU A 202 1.37 -6.25 -8.06
C LEU A 202 0.41 -6.76 -9.14
N LEU A 203 0.94 -7.20 -10.28
CA LEU A 203 0.14 -7.82 -11.33
C LEU A 203 -0.50 -9.12 -10.84
N LEU A 204 0.31 -10.00 -10.27
CA LEU A 204 -0.15 -11.28 -9.78
C LEU A 204 -1.15 -11.11 -8.62
N LEU A 205 -0.90 -10.16 -7.72
CA LEU A 205 -1.83 -9.82 -6.64
C LEU A 205 -3.20 -9.39 -7.19
N TYR A 206 -3.22 -8.53 -8.20
CA TYR A 206 -4.44 -8.09 -8.85
C TYR A 206 -5.21 -9.27 -9.45
N GLN A 207 -4.51 -10.17 -10.16
CA GLN A 207 -5.13 -11.35 -10.77
C GLN A 207 -5.70 -12.31 -9.71
N VAL A 208 -4.93 -12.57 -8.65
CA VAL A 208 -5.36 -13.41 -7.52
C VAL A 208 -6.62 -12.83 -6.87
N VAL A 209 -6.66 -11.51 -6.62
CA VAL A 209 -7.83 -10.85 -6.02
C VAL A 209 -9.07 -10.98 -6.92
N ILE A 210 -8.94 -10.72 -8.23
CA ILE A 210 -10.08 -10.86 -9.15
C ILE A 210 -10.60 -12.29 -9.17
N GLN A 211 -9.70 -13.27 -9.24
CA GLN A 211 -10.09 -14.67 -9.28
C GLN A 211 -10.73 -15.12 -7.98
N LEU A 212 -10.20 -14.65 -6.84
CA LEU A 212 -10.77 -14.90 -5.54
C LEU A 212 -12.19 -14.34 -5.47
N CYS A 213 -12.42 -13.09 -5.87
CA CYS A 213 -13.77 -12.50 -5.92
C CYS A 213 -14.70 -13.26 -6.87
N ALA A 214 -14.24 -13.58 -8.09
CA ALA A 214 -15.06 -14.25 -9.10
C ALA A 214 -15.47 -15.68 -8.68
N LYS A 215 -14.58 -16.42 -8.01
CA LYS A 215 -14.83 -17.81 -7.60
C LYS A 215 -15.53 -17.93 -6.26
N VAL A 216 -15.19 -17.09 -5.29
CA VAL A 216 -15.67 -17.22 -3.91
C VAL A 216 -17.06 -16.59 -3.75
N PHE A 217 -17.41 -15.54 -4.49
CA PHE A 217 -18.74 -14.92 -4.38
C PHE A 217 -19.91 -15.90 -4.63
N PRO A 218 -19.92 -16.73 -5.70
CA PRO A 218 -20.99 -17.72 -5.89
C PRO A 218 -20.99 -18.83 -4.84
N GLN A 219 -19.83 -19.15 -4.27
CA GLN A 219 -19.73 -20.16 -3.22
C GLN A 219 -20.24 -19.62 -1.87
N LEU A 220 -20.02 -18.34 -1.59
CA LEU A 220 -20.51 -17.68 -0.37
C LEU A 220 -22.03 -17.69 -0.29
N THR A 221 -22.74 -17.47 -1.39
CA THR A 221 -24.21 -17.55 -1.40
C THR A 221 -24.70 -18.97 -1.10
N ALA A 222 -24.06 -19.98 -1.69
CA ALA A 222 -24.42 -21.38 -1.41
C ALA A 222 -24.11 -21.78 0.05
N ILE A 223 -23.02 -21.24 0.63
CA ILE A 223 -22.67 -21.43 2.04
C ILE A 223 -23.69 -20.73 2.94
N GLU A 224 -24.11 -19.52 2.60
CA GLU A 224 -25.13 -18.76 3.33
C GLU A 224 -26.47 -19.50 3.35
N ASP A 225 -26.92 -20.00 2.19
CA ASP A 225 -28.13 -20.84 2.09
C ASP A 225 -28.03 -22.10 2.95
N SER A 226 -26.85 -22.73 2.98
CA SER A 226 -26.58 -23.92 3.80
C SER A 226 -26.60 -23.61 5.30
N PHE A 227 -26.07 -22.46 5.71
CA PHE A 227 -26.12 -22.00 7.09
C PHE A 227 -27.54 -21.65 7.52
N GLN A 228 -28.34 -21.04 6.64
CA GLN A 228 -29.74 -20.74 6.92
C GLN A 228 -30.53 -22.04 7.14
N LEU A 229 -30.36 -23.03 6.26
CA LEU A 229 -31.00 -24.34 6.41
C LEU A 229 -30.58 -25.02 7.73
N LEU A 230 -29.30 -25.00 8.07
CA LEU A 230 -28.80 -25.55 9.32
C LEU A 230 -29.37 -24.83 10.55
N ALA A 231 -29.47 -23.49 10.49
CA ALA A 231 -30.06 -22.68 11.56
C ALA A 231 -31.55 -23.00 11.74
N ASP A 232 -32.30 -23.16 10.65
CA ASP A 232 -33.72 -23.52 10.68
C ASP A 232 -33.93 -24.92 11.27
N LEU A 233 -33.09 -25.90 10.88
CA LEU A 233 -33.11 -27.24 11.47
C LEU A 233 -32.81 -27.20 12.98
N PHE A 234 -31.79 -26.46 13.39
CA PHE A 234 -31.42 -26.34 14.80
C PHE A 234 -32.53 -25.66 15.61
N SER A 235 -33.11 -24.59 15.08
CA SER A 235 -34.26 -23.89 15.67
C SER A 235 -35.44 -24.85 15.91
N SER A 236 -35.78 -25.66 14.90
CA SER A 236 -36.85 -26.66 15.01
C SER A 236 -36.57 -27.78 16.04
N MET A 237 -35.31 -28.16 16.22
CA MET A 237 -34.90 -29.23 17.13
C MET A 237 -34.87 -28.78 18.60
N PHE A 238 -34.41 -27.56 18.87
CA PHE A 238 -34.19 -27.09 20.24
C PHE A 238 -35.35 -26.27 20.81
N PHE A 239 -36.17 -25.66 19.96
CA PHE A 239 -37.32 -24.87 20.36
C PHE A 239 -38.59 -25.41 19.71
N PRO A 240 -39.03 -26.62 20.10
CA PRO A 240 -40.29 -27.16 19.60
C PRO A 240 -41.39 -26.14 19.89
N GLN A 241 -42.05 -25.64 18.83
CA GLN A 241 -43.15 -24.70 19.01
C GLN A 241 -44.23 -25.39 19.86
N PRO A 242 -44.76 -24.71 20.89
CA PRO A 242 -45.88 -25.25 21.63
C PRO A 242 -47.03 -25.46 20.64
N GLU A 243 -47.58 -26.67 20.58
CA GLU A 243 -48.83 -26.97 19.87
C GLU A 243 -49.92 -26.10 20.49
N ASN A 244 -50.21 -24.95 19.88
CA ASN A 244 -51.39 -24.18 20.21
C ASN A 244 -52.60 -24.96 19.68
N ASN A 245 -53.44 -25.44 20.60
CA ASN A 245 -54.65 -26.23 20.32
C ASN A 245 -55.79 -25.42 19.66
N ASP A 246 -55.59 -24.14 19.41
CA ASP A 246 -56.54 -23.30 18.70
C ASP A 246 -56.31 -23.55 17.21
N GLY A 247 -57.18 -24.33 16.57
CA GLY A 247 -57.05 -24.82 15.18
C GLY A 247 -56.96 -23.78 14.06
N GLU A 248 -56.50 -22.56 14.35
CA GLU A 248 -55.99 -21.63 13.36
C GLU A 248 -54.60 -22.08 12.90
N SER A 249 -54.51 -22.46 11.63
CA SER A 249 -53.25 -22.69 10.94
C SER A 249 -52.45 -21.38 10.86
N VAL A 250 -51.78 -21.01 11.96
CA VAL A 250 -50.80 -19.92 11.96
C VAL A 250 -49.66 -20.40 11.07
N SER A 251 -49.51 -19.76 9.90
CA SER A 251 -48.40 -20.04 8.99
C SER A 251 -47.10 -20.01 9.79
N PRO A 252 -46.23 -21.03 9.66
CA PRO A 252 -45.03 -21.18 10.47
C PRO A 252 -44.27 -19.86 10.43
N SER A 253 -44.25 -19.18 11.57
CA SER A 253 -43.46 -17.97 11.75
C SER A 253 -42.01 -18.39 11.62
N THR A 254 -41.46 -18.19 10.42
CA THR A 254 -40.05 -18.38 10.09
C THR A 254 -39.23 -17.82 11.25
N SER A 255 -38.44 -18.68 11.90
CA SER A 255 -37.65 -18.24 13.05
C SER A 255 -36.74 -17.10 12.61
N ASN A 256 -36.95 -15.92 13.20
CA ASN A 256 -36.26 -14.67 12.88
C ASN A 256 -34.82 -14.67 13.40
N PHE A 257 -34.05 -15.72 13.15
CA PHE A 257 -32.61 -15.68 13.40
C PHE A 257 -31.92 -15.29 12.09
N PRO A 258 -31.68 -13.99 11.83
CA PRO A 258 -31.06 -13.55 10.60
C PRO A 258 -29.61 -14.03 10.57
N VAL A 259 -29.30 -14.97 9.67
CA VAL A 259 -27.91 -15.30 9.38
C VAL A 259 -27.26 -14.06 8.75
N PRO A 260 -26.08 -13.62 9.22
CA PRO A 260 -25.41 -12.45 8.65
C PRO A 260 -25.00 -12.71 7.20
N HIS A 261 -25.28 -11.75 6.32
CA HIS A 261 -24.91 -11.82 4.90
C HIS A 261 -23.38 -11.90 4.75
N LEU A 262 -22.85 -13.02 4.28
CA LEU A 262 -21.40 -13.27 4.29
C LEU A 262 -20.64 -12.49 3.20
N ILE A 263 -21.33 -11.99 2.18
CA ILE A 263 -20.73 -11.25 1.05
C ILE A 263 -20.10 -9.93 1.53
N GLY A 264 -20.78 -9.23 2.45
CA GLY A 264 -20.32 -7.96 3.03
C GLY A 264 -18.96 -8.08 3.73
N PRO A 265 -18.85 -8.86 4.82
CA PRO A 265 -17.61 -9.03 5.57
C PRO A 265 -16.49 -9.61 4.70
N TYR A 266 -16.80 -10.50 3.76
CA TYR A 266 -15.80 -11.02 2.82
C TYR A 266 -15.24 -9.93 1.90
N THR A 267 -16.10 -9.09 1.31
CA THR A 267 -15.65 -8.00 0.43
C THR A 267 -14.78 -6.99 1.19
N VAL A 268 -15.17 -6.66 2.42
CA VAL A 268 -14.39 -5.78 3.30
C VAL A 268 -13.04 -6.42 3.65
N ALA A 269 -13.01 -7.71 3.96
CA ALA A 269 -11.78 -8.43 4.28
C ALA A 269 -10.78 -8.47 3.11
N VAL A 270 -11.27 -8.74 1.89
CA VAL A 270 -10.42 -8.74 0.68
C VAL A 270 -9.85 -7.34 0.42
N PHE A 271 -10.69 -6.30 0.51
CA PHE A 271 -10.25 -4.91 0.32
C PHE A 271 -9.22 -4.47 1.38
N LEU A 272 -9.46 -4.81 2.65
CA LEU A 272 -8.56 -4.52 3.76
C LEU A 272 -7.21 -5.23 3.57
N THR A 273 -7.24 -6.50 3.17
CA THR A 273 -6.04 -7.29 2.89
C THR A 273 -5.23 -6.69 1.75
N LEU A 274 -5.87 -6.35 0.64
CA LEU A 274 -5.24 -5.69 -0.50
C LEU A 274 -4.56 -4.38 -0.07
N THR A 275 -5.27 -3.56 0.71
CA THR A 275 -4.75 -2.27 1.19
C THR A 275 -3.53 -2.46 2.09
N LEU A 276 -3.59 -3.39 3.05
CA LEU A 276 -2.47 -3.70 3.95
C LEU A 276 -1.25 -4.15 3.16
N ILE A 277 -1.44 -5.01 2.16
CA ILE A 277 -0.33 -5.55 1.37
C ILE A 277 0.28 -4.50 0.45
N VAL A 278 -0.53 -3.63 -0.16
CA VAL A 278 0.00 -2.48 -0.91
C VAL A 278 0.84 -1.60 0.01
N ILE A 279 0.34 -1.25 1.20
CA ILE A 279 1.09 -0.43 2.17
C ILE A 279 2.41 -1.11 2.57
N GLN A 280 2.40 -2.41 2.89
CA GLN A 280 3.61 -3.15 3.24
C GLN A 280 4.60 -3.21 2.07
N SER A 281 4.12 -3.32 0.84
CA SER A 281 4.96 -3.29 -0.37
C SER A 281 5.66 -1.94 -0.52
N LEU A 282 4.93 -0.84 -0.31
CA LEU A 282 5.47 0.53 -0.38
C LEU A 282 6.53 0.75 0.70
N ILE A 283 6.25 0.33 1.95
CA ILE A 283 7.21 0.39 3.06
C ILE A 283 8.47 -0.41 2.73
N LEU A 284 8.32 -1.63 2.21
CA LEU A 284 9.46 -2.46 1.85
C LEU A 284 10.28 -1.81 0.73
N LEU A 285 9.64 -1.19 -0.27
CA LEU A 285 10.35 -0.51 -1.36
C LEU A 285 11.14 0.70 -0.86
N ALA A 286 10.57 1.47 0.09
CA ALA A 286 11.27 2.55 0.77
C ALA A 286 12.48 2.04 1.57
N ASN A 287 12.34 0.90 2.26
CA ASN A 287 13.43 0.25 2.98
C ASN A 287 14.51 -0.28 2.03
N VAL A 288 14.14 -0.87 0.88
CA VAL A 288 15.10 -1.30 -0.15
C VAL A 288 15.92 -0.13 -0.67
N ARG A 289 15.28 1.04 -0.89
CA ARG A 289 16.00 2.27 -1.27
C ARG A 289 17.00 2.70 -0.20
N ARG A 290 16.55 2.82 1.06
CA ARG A 290 17.40 3.19 2.21
C ARG A 290 18.59 2.24 2.33
N ASN A 291 18.33 0.94 2.30
CA ASN A 291 19.33 -0.10 2.43
C ASN A 291 20.34 -0.09 1.27
N SER A 292 19.87 0.16 0.05
CA SER A 292 20.72 0.32 -1.12
C SER A 292 21.67 1.50 -0.96
N ILE A 293 21.16 2.66 -0.53
CA ILE A 293 21.97 3.86 -0.30
C ILE A 293 23.00 3.65 0.81
N GLN A 294 22.62 3.01 1.93
CA GLN A 294 23.55 2.67 3.01
C GLN A 294 24.65 1.71 2.54
N SER A 295 24.28 0.69 1.77
CA SER A 295 25.24 -0.25 1.19
C SER A 295 26.24 0.45 0.28
N TYR A 296 25.81 1.46 -0.50
CA TYR A 296 26.74 2.26 -1.32
C TYR A 296 27.68 3.14 -0.50
N ARG A 297 27.29 3.52 0.72
CA ARG A 297 28.15 4.27 1.66
C ARG A 297 29.15 3.39 2.39
N GLY A 298 29.02 2.07 2.32
CA GLY A 298 29.75 1.14 3.19
C GLY A 298 29.38 1.34 4.66
N ASP A 299 28.16 1.81 4.94
CA ASP A 299 27.62 1.95 6.29
C ASP A 299 26.96 0.64 6.71
N ASP A 300 27.58 -0.04 7.67
CA ASP A 300 27.16 -1.37 8.12
C ASP A 300 26.36 -1.33 9.44
N THR A 301 25.85 -0.15 9.82
CA THR A 301 25.05 0.02 11.04
C THR A 301 23.74 -0.77 11.02
N GLU A 302 23.07 -0.81 9.87
CA GLU A 302 21.79 -1.51 9.68
C GLU A 302 21.92 -2.80 8.87
N ILE A 303 22.89 -2.86 7.95
CA ILE A 303 23.14 -4.02 7.09
C ILE A 303 24.47 -4.63 7.50
N PRO A 304 24.50 -5.85 8.05
CA PRO A 304 25.75 -6.47 8.45
C PRO A 304 26.66 -6.69 7.24
N ARG A 305 27.97 -6.46 7.43
CA ARG A 305 28.99 -6.76 6.41
C ARG A 305 28.89 -8.22 5.98
N ARG A 306 28.88 -8.43 4.67
CA ARG A 306 28.92 -9.77 4.10
C ARG A 306 30.31 -10.38 4.27
N HIS A 307 30.39 -11.56 4.85
CA HIS A 307 31.63 -12.33 4.89
C HIS A 307 31.99 -12.83 3.49
N ARG A 308 33.28 -12.74 3.13
CA ARG A 308 33.78 -13.18 1.81
C ARG A 308 33.51 -14.67 1.55
N SER A 309 33.51 -15.49 2.60
CA SER A 309 33.19 -16.92 2.53
C SER A 309 31.77 -17.21 2.03
N GLU A 310 30.86 -16.23 2.11
CA GLU A 310 29.45 -16.40 1.79
C GLU A 310 29.04 -15.82 0.43
N TYR A 311 29.97 -15.24 -0.33
CA TYR A 311 29.65 -14.56 -1.60
C TYR A 311 28.95 -15.47 -2.61
N VAL A 312 29.33 -16.75 -2.70
CA VAL A 312 28.65 -17.73 -3.56
C VAL A 312 27.20 -17.94 -3.11
N SER A 313 26.98 -18.08 -1.80
CA SER A 313 25.62 -18.23 -1.22
C SER A 313 24.76 -16.99 -1.52
N TYR A 314 25.33 -15.79 -1.38
CA TYR A 314 24.62 -14.56 -1.74
C TYR A 314 24.29 -14.46 -3.22
N ALA A 315 25.19 -14.89 -4.11
CA ALA A 315 24.95 -14.93 -5.55
C ALA A 315 23.79 -15.88 -5.89
N VAL A 316 23.82 -17.12 -5.35
CA VAL A 316 22.75 -18.11 -5.54
C VAL A 316 21.41 -17.57 -5.01
N ARG A 317 21.38 -17.00 -3.80
CA ARG A 317 20.17 -16.37 -3.24
C ARG A 317 19.66 -15.22 -4.09
N ASN A 318 20.56 -14.46 -4.72
CA ASN A 318 20.20 -13.35 -5.60
C ASN A 318 19.53 -13.85 -6.89
N PHE A 319 19.90 -15.02 -7.42
CA PHE A 319 19.20 -15.64 -8.55
C PHE A 319 17.77 -16.04 -8.19
N HIS A 320 17.56 -16.61 -7.01
CA HIS A 320 16.24 -17.05 -6.57
C HIS A 320 15.40 -15.97 -5.88
N PHE A 321 15.93 -14.75 -5.71
CA PHE A 321 15.28 -13.67 -4.96
C PHE A 321 13.86 -13.40 -5.45
N ALA A 322 13.66 -13.28 -6.77
CA ALA A 322 12.36 -12.97 -7.37
C ALA A 322 11.30 -14.03 -7.01
N ALA A 323 11.64 -15.30 -7.17
CA ALA A 323 10.73 -16.42 -6.90
C ALA A 323 10.36 -16.50 -5.41
N HIS A 324 11.34 -16.40 -4.52
CA HIS A 324 11.08 -16.39 -3.08
C HIS A 324 10.21 -15.20 -2.68
N PHE A 325 10.50 -14.02 -3.21
CA PHE A 325 9.75 -12.81 -2.92
C PHE A 325 8.29 -12.94 -3.32
N ILE A 326 8.02 -13.38 -4.56
CA ILE A 326 6.66 -13.63 -5.07
C ILE A 326 5.96 -14.69 -4.21
N GLY A 327 6.63 -15.80 -3.90
CA GLY A 327 6.06 -16.88 -3.10
C GLY A 327 5.65 -16.44 -1.69
N TYR A 328 6.54 -15.76 -0.96
CA TYR A 328 6.23 -15.22 0.36
C TYR A 328 5.11 -14.18 0.32
N PHE A 329 5.05 -13.40 -0.76
CA PHE A 329 4.02 -12.39 -0.92
C PHE A 329 2.63 -13.00 -1.10
N ILE A 330 2.50 -14.01 -1.96
CA ILE A 330 1.23 -14.75 -2.16
C ILE A 330 0.82 -15.43 -0.84
N TRP A 331 1.77 -16.08 -0.16
CA TRP A 331 1.50 -16.73 1.12
C TRP A 331 1.04 -15.73 2.18
N GLY A 332 1.70 -14.57 2.27
CA GLY A 332 1.31 -13.48 3.15
C GLY A 332 -0.10 -12.96 2.82
N PHE A 333 -0.44 -12.83 1.54
CA PHE A 333 -1.79 -12.47 1.09
C PHE A 333 -2.85 -13.46 1.57
N ILE A 334 -2.61 -14.76 1.38
CA ILE A 334 -3.56 -15.80 1.80
C ILE A 334 -3.77 -15.74 3.32
N LEU A 335 -2.68 -15.67 4.10
CA LEU A 335 -2.78 -15.62 5.56
C LEU A 335 -3.54 -14.37 6.04
N ILE A 336 -3.19 -13.19 5.54
CA ILE A 336 -3.85 -11.94 5.94
C ILE A 336 -5.33 -11.97 5.52
N ALA A 337 -5.66 -12.46 4.32
CA ALA A 337 -7.04 -12.59 3.85
C ALA A 337 -7.89 -13.47 4.77
N VAL A 338 -7.37 -14.62 5.17
CA VAL A 338 -8.08 -15.55 6.07
C VAL A 338 -8.29 -14.91 7.45
N PHE A 339 -7.26 -14.30 8.04
CA PHE A 339 -7.41 -13.65 9.35
C PHE A 339 -8.34 -12.44 9.29
N SER A 340 -8.24 -11.60 8.26
CA SER A 340 -9.14 -10.48 8.04
C SER A 340 -10.58 -10.95 7.84
N LEU A 341 -10.81 -12.05 7.13
CA LEU A 341 -12.14 -12.63 6.96
C LEU A 341 -12.74 -13.08 8.28
N ILE A 342 -11.98 -13.81 9.11
CA ILE A 342 -12.43 -14.26 10.44
C ILE A 342 -12.81 -13.05 11.30
N ILE A 343 -11.97 -12.01 11.31
CA ILE A 343 -12.24 -10.79 12.08
C ILE A 343 -13.49 -10.08 11.54
N CYS A 344 -13.64 -9.93 10.22
CA CYS A 344 -14.79 -9.27 9.62
C CYS A 344 -16.09 -10.04 9.86
N ILE A 345 -16.09 -11.38 9.75
CA ILE A 345 -17.27 -12.22 10.05
C ILE A 345 -17.63 -12.10 11.54
N ALA A 346 -16.64 -12.13 12.44
CA ALA A 346 -16.89 -11.97 13.86
C ALA A 346 -17.51 -10.59 14.16
N LEU A 347 -16.95 -9.52 13.60
CA LEU A 347 -17.47 -8.15 13.75
C LEU A 347 -18.89 -8.02 13.20
N ASP A 348 -19.15 -8.57 12.01
CA ASP A 348 -20.48 -8.55 11.38
C ASP A 348 -21.50 -9.34 12.21
N GLY A 349 -21.12 -10.50 12.74
CA GLY A 349 -21.94 -11.26 13.69
C GLY A 349 -22.26 -10.44 14.95
N PHE A 350 -21.27 -9.77 15.55
CA PHE A 350 -21.51 -8.92 16.72
C PHE A 350 -22.49 -7.78 16.43
N ILE A 351 -22.41 -7.19 15.23
CA ILE A 351 -23.30 -6.11 14.77
C ILE A 351 -24.72 -6.64 14.51
N THR A 352 -24.85 -7.71 13.72
CA THR A 352 -26.15 -8.29 13.30
C THR A 352 -26.97 -8.80 14.48
N TYR A 353 -26.34 -9.44 15.47
CA TYR A 353 -27.07 -9.92 16.64
C TYR A 353 -27.42 -8.83 17.65
N GLU A 354 -27.20 -7.56 17.30
CA GLU A 354 -27.34 -6.41 18.20
C GLU A 354 -26.72 -6.70 19.58
N SER A 355 -25.65 -7.48 19.61
CA SER A 355 -24.98 -7.91 20.84
C SER A 355 -24.18 -6.76 21.47
N VAL A 356 -24.36 -5.54 20.96
CA VAL A 356 -23.87 -4.28 21.52
C VAL A 356 -24.08 -4.17 23.04
N PRO A 357 -25.20 -4.58 23.68
CA PRO A 357 -25.31 -4.52 25.13
C PRO A 357 -24.49 -5.61 25.83
N LEU A 358 -24.26 -6.78 25.21
CA LEU A 358 -23.33 -7.79 25.76
C LEU A 358 -21.89 -7.30 25.64
N VAL A 359 -21.50 -6.79 24.46
CA VAL A 359 -20.18 -6.20 24.22
C VAL A 359 -19.94 -5.04 25.18
N ASP A 360 -20.88 -4.10 25.31
CA ASP A 360 -20.82 -2.97 26.24
C ASP A 360 -20.70 -3.45 27.70
N LYS A 361 -21.45 -4.47 28.11
CA LYS A 361 -21.31 -5.08 29.45
C LYS A 361 -19.93 -5.70 29.65
N THR A 362 -19.44 -6.50 28.71
CA THR A 362 -18.09 -7.11 28.81
C THR A 362 -16.98 -6.07 28.74
N LEU A 363 -17.12 -5.02 27.92
CA LEU A 363 -16.12 -3.98 27.77
C LEU A 363 -16.08 -3.10 29.02
N LYS A 364 -17.23 -2.74 29.59
CA LYS A 364 -17.33 -2.08 30.92
C LYS A 364 -16.72 -2.92 32.04
N LEU A 365 -16.87 -4.24 31.99
CA LEU A 365 -16.28 -5.16 32.97
C LEU A 365 -14.76 -5.30 32.81
N THR A 366 -14.25 -5.34 31.58
CA THR A 366 -12.82 -5.60 31.29
C THR A 366 -11.94 -4.34 31.20
N MET A 367 -12.49 -3.18 30.82
CA MET A 367 -11.76 -1.91 30.70
C MET A 367 -10.98 -1.53 31.96
N PRO A 368 -11.57 -1.58 33.18
CA PRO A 368 -10.86 -1.23 34.40
C PRO A 368 -9.65 -2.13 34.65
N SER A 369 -9.79 -3.44 34.41
CA SER A 369 -8.73 -4.43 34.58
C SER A 369 -7.59 -4.22 33.58
N LEU A 370 -7.91 -3.96 32.32
CA LEU A 370 -6.91 -3.69 31.27
C LEU A 370 -6.18 -2.36 31.54
N LEU A 371 -6.89 -1.29 31.88
CA LEU A 371 -6.28 -0.01 32.24
C LEU A 371 -5.35 -0.18 33.44
N PHE A 372 -5.75 -0.93 34.46
CA PHE A 372 -4.92 -1.18 35.64
C PHE A 372 -3.61 -1.90 35.29
N ILE A 373 -3.64 -2.91 34.42
CA ILE A 373 -2.43 -3.62 33.94
C ILE A 373 -1.52 -2.66 33.15
N PHE A 374 -2.08 -1.86 32.25
CA PHE A 374 -1.31 -0.88 31.47
C PHE A 374 -0.66 0.18 32.37
N PHE A 375 -1.35 0.67 33.40
CA PHE A 375 -0.80 1.63 34.36
C PHE A 375 0.26 1.00 35.28
N LYS A 376 0.07 -0.26 35.70
CA LYS A 376 1.05 -0.99 36.50
C LYS A 376 2.34 -1.24 35.73
N LYS A 377 2.27 -1.63 34.45
CA LYS A 377 3.46 -1.85 33.62
C LYS A 377 4.27 -0.55 33.44
N LYS A 378 3.59 0.57 33.15
CA LYS A 378 4.25 1.88 32.97
C LYS A 378 4.90 2.45 34.24
N THR A 379 4.51 1.99 35.42
CA THR A 379 5.13 2.38 36.71
C THR A 379 6.30 1.48 37.11
N ILE A 380 6.43 0.31 36.50
CA ILE A 380 7.50 -0.66 36.78
C ILE A 380 8.73 -0.40 35.89
N ASP A 381 8.56 0.11 34.67
CA ASP A 381 9.66 0.39 33.74
C ASP A 381 10.45 1.68 34.04
N LEU A 382 10.20 2.35 35.18
CA LEU A 382 11.09 3.41 35.65
C LEU A 382 12.33 2.78 36.32
N PRO A 383 13.56 3.09 35.84
CA PRO A 383 14.79 2.47 36.32
C PRO A 383 14.91 2.65 37.85
N THR A 384 15.10 1.52 38.52
CA THR A 384 15.10 1.37 39.99
C THR A 384 16.18 2.18 40.70
N ASN A 385 17.14 2.74 39.97
CA ASN A 385 18.27 3.49 40.52
C ASN A 385 17.96 4.94 40.92
N GLU A 386 16.76 5.46 40.64
CA GLU A 386 16.31 6.78 41.16
C GLU A 386 15.27 6.66 42.30
N LYS A 387 14.87 5.45 42.72
CA LYS A 387 13.77 5.25 43.67
C LYS A 387 14.06 5.65 45.12
N TYR A 388 15.29 6.01 45.50
CA TYR A 388 15.66 6.22 46.91
C TYR A 388 16.19 7.62 47.29
N GLN A 389 15.95 8.66 46.49
CA GLN A 389 16.25 10.04 46.92
C GLN A 389 15.18 11.10 46.56
N ILE A 390 13.94 10.70 46.28
CA ILE A 390 12.87 11.69 46.08
C ILE A 390 12.37 12.15 47.46
N LYS A 391 12.97 13.23 47.98
CA LYS A 391 12.41 14.02 49.09
C LYS A 391 10.93 14.31 48.78
N PRO A 392 9.99 13.95 49.67
CA PRO A 392 8.56 14.17 49.46
C PRO A 392 8.24 15.65 49.72
N ASN A 393 8.63 16.55 48.81
CA ASN A 393 8.16 17.94 48.95
C ASN A 393 8.06 18.76 47.66
N SER A 394 8.15 18.15 46.48
CA SER A 394 7.72 18.82 45.27
C SER A 394 6.78 17.90 44.51
N GLN A 395 5.51 18.29 44.42
CA GLN A 395 4.59 17.68 43.45
C GLN A 395 5.32 17.67 42.11
N SER A 396 5.60 16.47 41.59
CA SER A 396 6.44 16.31 40.42
C SER A 396 5.93 17.23 39.30
N ARG A 397 6.85 17.86 38.56
CA ARG A 397 6.49 18.69 37.40
C ARG A 397 5.54 17.95 36.45
N TYR A 398 5.64 16.63 36.39
CA TYR A 398 4.74 15.75 35.64
C TYR A 398 3.31 15.74 36.17
N THR A 399 3.10 15.68 37.48
CA THR A 399 1.74 15.75 38.07
C THR A 399 1.08 17.10 37.76
N ARG A 400 1.84 18.20 37.78
CA ARG A 400 1.33 19.53 37.39
C ARG A 400 1.02 19.61 35.89
N LYS A 401 1.92 19.11 35.04
CA LYS A 401 1.69 19.04 33.57
C LYS A 401 0.49 18.17 33.24
N TRP A 402 0.28 17.08 33.97
CA TRP A 402 -0.85 16.16 33.74
C TRP A 402 -2.17 16.75 34.20
N LYS A 403 -2.22 17.37 35.39
CA LYS A 403 -3.40 18.13 35.85
C LYS A 403 -3.76 19.25 34.87
N LEU A 404 -2.76 19.95 34.32
CA LEU A 404 -2.96 20.95 33.27
C LEU A 404 -3.51 20.33 31.99
N ALA A 405 -3.00 19.18 31.55
CA ALA A 405 -3.47 18.50 30.35
C ALA A 405 -4.94 18.04 30.50
N VAL A 406 -5.29 17.42 31.63
CA VAL A 406 -6.67 17.01 31.92
C VAL A 406 -7.60 18.22 32.03
N PHE A 407 -7.14 19.31 32.67
CA PHE A 407 -7.88 20.56 32.75
C PHE A 407 -8.13 21.17 31.35
N LEU A 408 -7.13 21.18 30.46
CA LEU A 408 -7.26 21.68 29.09
C LEU A 408 -8.18 20.81 28.22
N ILE A 409 -8.15 19.48 28.39
CA ILE A 409 -9.07 18.57 27.68
C ILE A 409 -10.52 18.82 28.11
N ARG A 410 -10.75 19.11 29.40
CA ARG A 410 -12.09 19.44 29.93
C ARG A 410 -12.56 20.85 29.57
N ASN A 411 -11.67 21.74 29.10
CA ASN A 411 -11.98 23.14 28.77
C ASN A 411 -11.44 23.50 27.38
N PRO A 412 -12.08 23.00 26.29
CA PRO A 412 -11.56 23.13 24.93
C PRO A 412 -11.38 24.58 24.46
N ILE A 413 -12.19 25.52 24.97
CA ILE A 413 -12.09 26.95 24.65
C ILE A 413 -10.70 27.51 25.02
N LEU A 414 -10.16 27.15 26.19
CA LEU A 414 -8.82 27.58 26.63
C LEU A 414 -7.71 26.99 25.78
N PHE A 415 -7.90 25.77 25.26
CA PHE A 415 -6.95 25.15 24.34
C PHE A 415 -6.88 25.91 23.00
N PHE A 416 -8.03 26.32 22.46
CA PHE A 416 -8.08 27.14 21.24
C PHE A 416 -7.46 28.52 21.44
N PHE A 417 -7.74 29.21 22.55
CA PHE A 417 -7.11 30.50 22.86
C PHE A 417 -5.59 30.39 23.00
N ARG A 418 -5.09 29.34 23.67
CA ARG A 418 -3.64 29.11 23.81
C ARG A 418 -2.97 28.87 22.46
N LYS A 419 -3.62 28.12 21.56
CA LYS A 419 -3.09 27.86 20.21
C LYS A 419 -3.08 29.13 19.35
N ALA A 420 -4.12 29.95 19.43
CA ALA A 420 -4.18 31.24 18.75
C ALA A 420 -3.10 32.22 19.25
N TYR A 421 -2.88 32.27 20.57
CA TYR A 421 -1.86 33.11 21.19
C TYR A 421 -0.43 32.68 20.85
N LEU A 422 -0.14 31.37 20.86
CA LEU A 422 1.16 30.84 20.43
C LEU A 422 1.44 31.10 18.94
N ASN A 423 0.41 31.03 18.09
CA ASN A 423 0.55 31.39 16.68
C ASN A 423 0.84 32.90 16.50
N GLN A 424 0.26 33.77 17.33
CA GLN A 424 0.61 35.20 17.31
C GLN A 424 2.04 35.47 17.79
N LEU A 425 2.54 34.73 18.78
CA LEU A 425 3.92 34.85 19.25
C LEU A 425 4.93 34.38 18.20
N ASN A 426 4.70 33.23 17.55
CA ASN A 426 5.58 32.75 16.49
C ASN A 426 5.65 33.71 15.28
N MET A 427 4.55 34.40 14.95
CA MET A 427 4.55 35.40 13.86
C MET A 427 5.40 36.63 14.20
N ASN A 428 5.49 37.00 15.48
CA ASN A 428 6.35 38.10 15.92
C ASN A 428 7.83 37.70 15.98
N GLU A 429 8.11 36.44 16.33
CA GLU A 429 9.47 35.89 16.33
C GLU A 429 10.02 35.73 14.90
N ILE A 430 9.19 35.30 13.94
CA ILE A 430 9.55 35.23 12.51
C ILE A 430 9.79 36.62 11.91
N ARG A 431 9.04 37.66 12.33
CA ARG A 431 9.33 39.05 11.93
C ARG A 431 10.69 39.53 12.44
N TYR A 432 11.02 39.23 13.69
CA TYR A 432 12.32 39.60 14.27
C TYR A 432 13.50 38.90 13.59
N ILE A 433 13.31 37.65 13.12
CA ILE A 433 14.36 36.90 12.41
C ILE A 433 14.61 37.47 11.00
N ASN A 434 13.57 37.98 10.33
CA ASN A 434 13.73 38.57 8.98
C ASN A 434 14.34 39.98 9.00
N ASP A 435 14.22 40.73 10.10
CA ASP A 435 14.76 42.09 10.17
C ASP A 435 16.28 42.14 10.50
N ASP A 436 16.88 41.04 10.95
CA ASP A 436 18.30 40.94 11.35
C ASP A 436 19.22 40.23 10.33
N ASP A 437 18.73 39.97 9.12
CA ASP A 437 19.30 38.94 8.23
C ASP A 437 20.55 39.35 7.40
N GLN A 438 21.17 40.50 7.68
CA GLN A 438 22.48 40.83 7.08
C GLN A 438 23.68 40.29 7.88
N ASP A 439 23.54 39.99 9.19
CA ASP A 439 24.67 39.54 10.03
C ASP A 439 24.59 38.06 10.45
N SER A 440 23.48 37.37 10.14
CA SER A 440 23.21 35.98 10.54
C SER A 440 24.02 34.94 9.74
N SER A 441 24.41 35.26 8.51
CA SER A 441 25.18 34.36 7.62
C SER A 441 26.58 34.05 8.17
N LYS A 442 27.23 35.01 8.82
CA LYS A 442 28.55 34.84 9.45
C LYS A 442 28.52 33.95 10.70
N ARG A 443 27.40 33.93 11.44
CA ARG A 443 27.23 33.07 12.63
C ARG A 443 26.97 31.60 12.28
N ARG A 444 26.35 31.30 11.14
CA ARG A 444 26.10 29.90 10.75
C ARG A 444 27.37 29.16 10.32
N LEU A 445 28.36 29.86 9.76
CA LEU A 445 29.66 29.24 9.43
C LEU A 445 30.49 28.88 10.67
N SER A 446 30.47 29.70 11.73
CA SER A 446 31.30 29.46 12.92
C SER A 446 30.86 28.25 13.76
N VAL A 447 29.61 27.82 13.64
CA VAL A 447 29.09 26.62 14.31
C VAL A 447 29.57 25.34 13.62
N TYR A 448 29.75 25.35 12.30
CA TYR A 448 30.27 24.22 11.55
C TYR A 448 31.79 24.05 11.74
N THR A 449 32.55 25.15 11.83
CA THR A 449 33.99 25.09 12.10
C THR A 449 34.31 24.50 13.48
N ARG A 450 33.39 24.61 14.44
CA ARG A 450 33.59 24.11 15.82
C ARG A 450 33.30 22.61 16.01
N ARG A 451 32.75 21.93 15.01
CA ARG A 451 32.36 20.51 15.12
C ARG A 451 33.21 19.55 14.28
N MET A 452 34.18 20.04 13.52
CA MET A 452 35.16 19.16 12.88
C MET A 452 36.24 18.73 13.90
N PRO A 453 36.59 17.43 13.97
CA PRO A 453 37.67 16.96 14.82
C PRO A 453 39.02 17.52 14.34
N ILE A 454 39.81 17.99 15.30
CA ILE A 454 41.12 18.67 15.14
C ILE A 454 42.15 17.83 14.36
N ALA A 455 41.90 16.54 14.13
CA ALA A 455 42.84 15.63 13.46
C ALA A 455 42.87 15.73 11.92
N LEU A 456 42.00 16.51 11.26
CA LEU A 456 41.96 16.62 9.79
C LEU A 456 42.08 18.06 9.24
N SER A 457 42.36 19.06 10.09
CA SER A 457 42.09 20.45 9.73
C SER A 457 43.18 21.16 8.90
N SER A 458 44.38 20.59 8.71
CA SER A 458 45.44 21.33 8.00
C SER A 458 45.66 20.93 6.54
N ILE A 459 45.20 19.75 6.09
CA ILE A 459 45.48 19.26 4.72
C ILE A 459 44.22 19.25 3.84
N VAL A 460 43.02 19.12 4.43
CA VAL A 460 41.76 18.95 3.66
C VAL A 460 41.01 20.26 3.43
N SER A 461 41.31 21.31 4.21
CA SER A 461 40.61 22.60 4.13
C SER A 461 40.87 23.35 2.82
N ASP A 462 42.11 23.34 2.32
CA ASP A 462 42.49 24.11 1.14
C ASP A 462 41.98 23.48 -0.17
N ASP A 463 41.96 22.15 -0.26
CA ASP A 463 41.43 21.44 -1.43
C ASP A 463 39.90 21.53 -1.52
N TYR A 464 39.19 21.52 -0.39
CA TYR A 464 37.75 21.71 -0.40
C TYR A 464 37.36 23.15 -0.79
N MET A 465 38.07 24.16 -0.29
CA MET A 465 37.82 25.55 -0.70
C MET A 465 38.13 25.78 -2.18
N LYS A 466 39.21 25.21 -2.71
CA LYS A 466 39.52 25.26 -4.15
C LYS A 466 38.45 24.57 -5.00
N SER A 467 37.95 23.41 -4.56
CA SER A 467 36.88 22.71 -5.28
C SER A 467 35.59 23.53 -5.30
N PHE A 468 35.26 24.24 -4.22
CA PHE A 468 34.04 25.04 -4.13
C PHE A 468 34.09 26.31 -4.98
N GLU A 469 35.27 26.92 -5.15
CA GLU A 469 35.45 28.04 -6.09
C GLU A 469 35.46 27.58 -7.55
N MET A 470 35.95 26.37 -7.83
CA MET A 470 36.03 25.83 -9.19
C MET A 470 34.66 25.45 -9.79
N TYR A 471 33.65 25.22 -8.94
CA TYR A 471 32.25 24.96 -9.36
C TYR A 471 31.37 26.23 -9.36
N ARG A 472 31.94 27.40 -9.11
CA ARG A 472 31.20 28.68 -9.03
C ARG A 472 31.24 29.50 -10.33
N PHE A 473 31.94 29.02 -11.35
CA PHE A 473 31.91 29.52 -12.73
C PHE A 473 31.54 28.37 -13.65
#